data_AF-A0A149U8C8-F1
#
_entry.id   AF-A0A149U8C8-F1
#
_cell.length_a   1.000
_cell.length_b   1.000
_cell.length_c   1.000
_cell.angle_alpha   90.00
_cell.angle_beta   90.00
_cell.angle_gamma   90.00
#
_symmetry.space_group_name_H-M   'P 1'
#
loop_
_entity.id
_entity.type
_entity.pdbx_description
1 polymer ?
#
loop_
_entity_poly.entity_id
_entity_poly.type
_entity_poly.pdbx_seq_one_letter_code
_entity_poly.pdbx_strand_id
1 'polypeptide(L)'
;MRYASAAAYIGLATGTLRNQHEKLEMPSIKIGSVRCFRILDLEDFLVRKFLETECRSNSKTRRGRGESAVLSVDMNFWVIITLWLILALVRLY
;
A
#
# COMPACT_ATOMS: atom_id res chain seq x y z
N MET A 1 -14.87 -10.20 7.86
CA MET A 1 -14.42 -9.22 8.87
C MET A 1 -15.52 -8.22 9.19
N ARG A 2 -15.67 -7.81 10.45
CA ARG A 2 -16.55 -6.70 10.84
C ARG A 2 -15.97 -5.37 10.37
N TYR A 3 -16.80 -4.35 10.32
CA TYR A 3 -16.44 -3.01 9.86
C TYR A 3 -15.16 -2.42 10.48
N ALA A 4 -15.06 -2.40 11.82
CA ALA A 4 -13.89 -1.87 12.52
C ALA A 4 -12.61 -2.67 12.23
N SER A 5 -12.72 -4.00 12.16
CA SER A 5 -11.60 -4.87 11.83
C SER A 5 -11.14 -4.72 10.37
N ALA A 6 -12.08 -4.53 9.44
CA ALA A 6 -11.78 -4.27 8.03
C ALA A 6 -11.04 -2.94 7.85
N ALA A 7 -11.47 -1.89 8.56
CA ALA A 7 -10.81 -0.60 8.56
C ALA A 7 -9.36 -0.70 9.08
N ALA A 8 -9.18 -1.40 10.20
CA ALA A 8 -7.84 -1.65 10.75
C ALA A 8 -6.95 -2.47 9.81
N TYR A 9 -7.52 -3.48 9.13
CA TYR A 9 -6.78 -4.34 8.19
C TYR A 9 -6.25 -3.57 6.98
N ILE A 10 -7.03 -2.63 6.44
CA ILE A 10 -6.63 -1.79 5.31
C ILE A 10 -5.78 -0.58 5.78
N GLY A 11 -5.73 -0.30 7.09
CA GLY A 11 -5.07 0.87 7.64
C GLY A 11 -5.84 2.19 7.40
N LEU A 12 -7.17 2.11 7.27
CA LEU A 12 -8.05 3.26 7.07
C LEU A 12 -8.80 3.64 8.35
N ALA A 13 -9.14 4.92 8.50
CA ALA A 13 -10.09 5.33 9.52
C ALA A 13 -11.47 4.72 9.24
N THR A 14 -12.21 4.36 10.29
CA THR A 14 -13.56 3.79 10.15
C THR A 14 -14.52 4.74 9.43
N GLY A 15 -14.40 6.04 9.66
CA GLY A 15 -15.19 7.07 8.97
C GLY A 15 -14.88 7.19 7.48
N THR A 16 -13.62 7.03 7.07
CA THR A 16 -13.23 7.09 5.65
C THR A 16 -13.71 5.84 4.92
N LEU A 17 -13.61 4.65 5.53
CA LEU A 17 -14.18 3.43 4.95
C LEU A 17 -15.70 3.57 4.76
N ARG A 18 -16.39 4.32 5.63
CA ARG A 18 -17.86 4.54 5.56
C ARG A 18 -18.26 5.45 4.44
N ASN A 19 -17.57 6.57 4.29
CA ASN A 19 -17.84 7.50 3.21
C ASN A 19 -17.41 6.95 1.85
N GLN A 20 -16.36 6.13 1.83
CA GLN A 20 -15.87 5.56 0.59
C GLN A 20 -16.56 4.26 0.23
N HIS A 21 -17.15 3.50 1.16
CA HIS A 21 -17.78 2.20 0.89
C HIS A 21 -18.70 2.21 -0.34
N GLU A 22 -19.49 3.28 -0.55
CA GLU A 22 -20.38 3.38 -1.72
C GLU A 22 -19.61 3.65 -3.02
N LYS A 23 -18.50 4.39 -2.95
CA LYS A 23 -17.62 4.69 -4.08
C LYS A 23 -16.62 3.59 -4.39
N LEU A 24 -16.34 2.73 -3.42
CA LEU A 24 -15.32 1.67 -3.51
C LEU A 24 -15.85 0.41 -4.19
N GLU A 25 -17.17 0.36 -4.48
CA GLU A 25 -17.86 -0.81 -5.05
C GLU A 25 -17.54 -2.13 -4.32
N MET A 26 -17.12 -2.05 -3.05
CA MET A 26 -16.77 -3.20 -2.24
C MET A 26 -18.04 -3.95 -1.88
N PRO A 27 -18.19 -5.22 -2.26
CA PRO A 27 -19.33 -6.02 -1.85
C PRO A 27 -19.31 -6.20 -0.33
N SER A 28 -20.27 -5.55 0.34
CA SER A 28 -20.49 -5.73 1.77
C SER A 28 -21.66 -6.67 2.02
N ILE A 29 -21.48 -7.60 2.94
CA ILE A 29 -22.51 -8.55 3.33
C ILE A 29 -23.10 -8.08 4.66
N LYS A 30 -24.40 -7.80 4.66
CA LYS A 30 -25.14 -7.46 5.88
C LYS A 30 -25.51 -8.76 6.59
N ILE A 31 -24.92 -8.99 7.76
CA ILE A 31 -25.26 -10.12 8.65
C ILE A 31 -25.98 -9.52 9.87
N GLY A 32 -27.31 -9.64 9.89
CA GLY A 32 -28.15 -8.99 10.91
C GLY A 32 -28.02 -7.47 10.89
N SER A 33 -27.62 -6.88 12.02
CA SER A 33 -27.38 -5.43 12.13
C SER A 33 -25.96 -4.99 11.76
N VAL A 34 -25.06 -5.93 11.45
CA VAL A 34 -23.63 -5.63 11.24
C VAL A 34 -23.28 -5.82 9.77
N ARG A 35 -22.55 -4.85 9.19
CA ARG A 35 -21.93 -5.01 7.87
C ARG A 35 -20.57 -5.68 8.02
N CYS A 36 -20.39 -6.74 7.25
CA CYS A 36 -19.18 -7.53 7.18
C CYS A 36 -18.63 -7.50 5.76
N PHE A 37 -17.31 -7.57 5.65
CA PHE A 37 -16.62 -7.68 4.37
C PHE A 37 -15.91 -9.02 4.28
N ARG A 38 -15.83 -9.60 3.09
CA ARG A 38 -14.97 -10.77 2.87
C ARG A 38 -13.52 -10.31 2.78
N ILE A 39 -12.60 -11.16 3.22
CA ILE A 39 -11.16 -10.87 3.16
C ILE A 39 -10.70 -10.79 1.71
N LEU A 40 -11.17 -11.71 0.85
CA LEU A 40 -10.93 -11.71 -0.59
C LEU A 40 -11.29 -10.38 -1.26
N ASP A 41 -12.45 -9.82 -0.94
CA ASP A 41 -12.89 -8.54 -1.51
C ASP A 41 -12.05 -7.36 -0.99
N LEU A 42 -11.53 -7.45 0.23
CA LEU A 42 -10.59 -6.48 0.80
C LEU A 42 -9.22 -6.55 0.13
N GLU A 43 -8.74 -7.75 -0.16
CA GLU A 43 -7.47 -7.96 -0.86
C GLU A 43 -7.54 -7.52 -2.32
N ASP A 44 -8.60 -7.91 -3.05
CA ASP A 44 -8.81 -7.46 -4.44
C ASP A 44 -8.85 -5.92 -4.50
N PHE A 45 -9.51 -5.30 -3.52
CA PHE A 45 -9.52 -3.86 -3.40
C PHE A 45 -8.13 -3.25 -3.12
N LEU A 46 -7.36 -3.82 -2.19
CA LEU A 46 -6.00 -3.36 -1.89
C LEU A 46 -5.11 -3.48 -3.14
N VAL A 47 -5.22 -4.58 -3.88
CA VAL A 47 -4.51 -4.80 -5.14
C VAL A 47 -4.92 -3.77 -6.19
N ARG A 48 -6.21 -3.52 -6.36
CA ARG A 48 -6.71 -2.48 -7.28
C ARG A 48 -6.23 -1.10 -6.88
N LYS A 49 -6.26 -0.74 -5.60
CA LYS A 49 -5.78 0.56 -5.13
C LYS A 49 -4.29 0.71 -5.28
N PHE A 50 -3.52 -0.34 -5.02
CA PHE A 50 -2.08 -0.36 -5.24
C PHE A 50 -1.76 -0.14 -6.73
N LEU A 51 -2.44 -0.86 -7.62
CA LEU A 51 -2.32 -0.67 -9.07
C LEU A 51 -2.77 0.73 -9.51
N GLU A 52 -3.83 1.28 -8.92
CA GLU A 52 -4.29 2.64 -9.21
C GLU A 52 -3.28 3.68 -8.72
N THR A 53 -2.66 3.52 -7.54
CA THR A 53 -1.61 4.40 -7.06
C THR A 53 -0.33 4.29 -7.88
N GLU A 54 0.05 3.10 -8.30
CA GLU A 54 1.20 2.86 -9.19
C GLU A 54 0.93 3.47 -10.59
N CYS A 55 -0.26 3.27 -11.16
CA CYS A 55 -0.67 3.92 -12.42
C CYS A 55 -0.79 5.44 -12.30
N ARG A 56 -1.23 5.97 -11.15
CA ARG A 56 -1.35 7.41 -10.91
C ARG A 56 0.01 8.06 -10.66
N SER A 57 0.92 7.34 -10.03
CA SER A 57 2.35 7.68 -9.95
C SER A 57 2.94 7.75 -11.36
N ASN A 58 2.75 6.70 -12.17
CA ASN A 58 3.24 6.64 -13.54
C ASN A 58 2.64 7.71 -14.48
N SER A 59 1.36 8.04 -14.32
CA SER A 59 0.71 9.06 -15.15
C SER A 59 1.05 10.50 -14.74
N LYS A 60 1.38 10.75 -13.46
CA LYS A 60 1.95 12.04 -13.03
C LYS A 60 3.35 12.28 -13.61
N THR A 61 4.12 11.21 -13.82
CA THR A 61 5.47 11.29 -14.42
C THR A 61 5.44 11.67 -15.91
N ARG A 62 4.29 11.66 -16.59
CA ARG A 62 4.18 11.92 -18.04
C ARG A 62 3.83 13.34 -18.47
N ARG A 63 3.60 14.31 -17.56
CA ARG A 63 3.24 15.69 -17.95
C ARG A 63 4.20 16.79 -17.54
N GLY A 64 5.40 16.46 -17.07
CA GLY A 64 6.46 17.44 -17.01
C GLY A 64 7.61 16.96 -16.15
N ARG A 65 8.81 17.12 -16.71
CA ARG A 65 10.12 16.97 -16.07
C ARG A 65 10.68 15.56 -16.19
N GLY A 66 11.55 15.42 -17.20
CA GLY A 66 12.33 14.23 -17.44
C GLY A 66 13.21 13.86 -16.26
N GLU A 67 13.67 12.61 -16.34
CA GLU A 67 14.65 11.97 -15.46
C GLU A 67 14.10 11.54 -14.10
N SER A 68 14.51 10.35 -13.63
CA SER A 68 14.25 9.78 -12.28
C SER A 68 13.17 8.70 -12.13
N ALA A 69 12.97 7.81 -13.10
CA ALA A 69 12.22 6.55 -12.86
C ALA A 69 13.12 5.30 -12.67
N VAL A 70 14.44 5.45 -12.53
CA VAL A 70 15.39 4.33 -12.34
C VAL A 70 16.28 4.51 -11.09
N LEU A 71 16.16 5.61 -10.34
CA LEU A 71 17.08 5.98 -9.25
C LEU A 71 16.39 6.21 -7.90
N SER A 72 15.42 5.37 -7.55
CA SER A 72 14.88 5.32 -6.18
C SER A 72 15.19 3.96 -5.53
N VAL A 73 16.34 3.37 -5.85
CA VAL A 73 17.02 2.53 -4.86
C VAL A 73 17.60 3.53 -3.87
N ASP A 74 16.86 3.73 -2.77
CA ASP A 74 17.20 4.60 -1.66
C ASP A 74 18.71 4.64 -1.42
N MET A 75 19.34 5.81 -1.57
CA MET A 75 20.77 6.00 -1.21
C MET A 75 21.05 5.50 0.21
N ASN A 76 20.05 5.60 1.09
CA ASN A 76 20.07 5.08 2.45
C ASN A 76 20.27 3.56 2.50
N PHE A 77 19.62 2.80 1.61
CA PHE A 77 19.75 1.35 1.54
C PHE A 77 21.15 0.94 1.11
N TRP A 78 21.74 1.65 0.15
CA TRP A 78 23.09 1.36 -0.34
C TRP A 78 24.17 1.68 0.70
N VAL A 79 23.99 2.78 1.46
CA VAL A 79 24.86 3.13 2.60
C VAL A 79 24.79 2.08 3.71
N ILE A 80 23.60 1.57 4.03
CA ILE A 80 23.45 0.51 5.04
C ILE A 80 24.17 -0.76 4.56
N ILE A 81 23.94 -1.21 3.32
CA ILE A 81 24.59 -2.42 2.79
C ILE A 81 26.11 -2.30 2.79
N THR A 82 26.64 -1.17 2.32
CA THR A 82 28.10 -0.94 2.25
C THR A 82 28.73 -0.90 3.65
N LEU A 83 28.08 -0.26 4.62
CA LEU A 83 28.53 -0.25 6.01
C LEU A 83 28.58 -1.68 6.61
N TRP A 84 27.51 -2.46 6.41
CA TRP A 84 27.45 -3.85 6.88
C TRP A 84 28.52 -4.74 6.22
N LEU A 85 28.76 -4.54 4.92
CA LEU A 85 29.79 -5.26 4.17
C LEU A 85 31.20 -4.99 4.73
N ILE A 86 31.50 -3.71 4.99
CA ILE A 86 32.80 -3.29 5.56
C ILE A 86 32.96 -3.89 6.96
N LEU A 87 31.93 -3.82 7.80
CA LEU A 87 31.96 -4.38 9.16
C LEU A 87 32.19 -5.90 9.13
N ALA A 88 31.56 -6.61 8.18
CA ALA A 88 31.74 -8.05 8.00
C ALA A 88 33.17 -8.41 7.57
N LEU A 89 33.78 -7.62 6.67
CA LEU A 89 35.16 -7.81 6.24
C LEU A 89 36.15 -7.58 7.40
N VAL A 90 35.94 -6.53 8.21
CA VAL A 90 36.75 -6.26 9.41
C VAL A 90 36.58 -7.34 10.48
N ARG A 91 35.42 -7.99 10.56
CA ARG A 91 35.17 -9.12 11.48
C ARG A 91 35.79 -10.44 11.00
N LEU A 92 36.03 -10.57 9.71
CA LEU A 92 36.54 -11.79 9.08
C LEU A 92 38.09 -11.81 9.01
N TYR A 93 38.71 -10.63 9.03
CA TYR A 93 40.15 -10.41 9.06
C TYR A 93 40.65 -10.24 10.50
#